data_AF-A0A348D9V0-F1
#
_entry.id   AF-A0A348D9V0-F1
#
_cell.length_a   1.000
_cell.length_b   1.000
_cell.length_c   1.000
_cell.angle_alpha   90.00
_cell.angle_beta   90.00
_cell.angle_gamma   90.00
#
_symmetry.space_group_name_H-M   'P 1'
#
loop_
_entity.id
_entity.type
_entity.pdbx_description
1 polymer ?
#
loop_
_entity_poly.entity_id
_entity_poly.type
_entity_poly.pdbx_seq_one_letter_code
_entity_poly.pdbx_strand_id
1 'polypeptide(L)'
;MLIKCLCGYEYITTVTLFACAGYVFSLIGTNHKARIYDLISIFIACVVGFSVAVAIHAVQLNNINDAYGFSTIINRVELHTGTDGGADYAQGLIQHLSSRKGNESLIETLSSDLESHKLLFAWESFKEYFYLPALSFFNKEIPFGWFVLISVLTSAICIIYPVKKFKDKIDSDLLHYSIGCAFIVAGVFSWQILAWHHMTIHFHLNGQLFAYGIVPVAMISIGLLINNVCKRFHADHDLLTKTPVFIIVIACIYLSLANPFTRSISITDSFQSFSKRGIEVIGHVDQAIISPGSNELNRGLGVETSRIYISGWAVAKGKGDVSPKLFVVIKGGIVGEISPDIERDDVKKFYKIKNSDNGFVFSYDVPGAITKKDIKVLASDGKGGYSEVEIP
;
A
#
# COMPACT_ATOMS: atom_id res chain seq x y z
N MET A 1 8.71 -22.48 11.76
CA MET A 1 9.42 -22.00 10.56
C MET A 1 8.54 -22.01 9.33
N LEU A 2 7.93 -23.15 8.94
CA LEU A 2 7.01 -23.23 7.79
C LEU A 2 5.81 -22.26 7.87
N ILE A 3 5.22 -22.11 9.07
CA ILE A 3 4.15 -21.12 9.32
C ILE A 3 4.65 -19.67 9.18
N LYS A 4 5.88 -19.36 9.59
CA LYS A 4 6.48 -18.04 9.35
C LYS A 4 6.80 -17.82 7.86
N CYS A 5 7.22 -18.86 7.14
CA CYS A 5 7.40 -18.83 5.68
C CYS A 5 6.07 -18.65 4.93
N LEU A 6 4.99 -19.23 5.45
CA LEU A 6 3.61 -18.96 5.02
C LEU A 6 3.20 -17.52 5.34
N CYS A 7 3.63 -16.97 6.47
CA CYS A 7 3.37 -15.57 6.83
C CYS A 7 4.10 -14.58 5.92
N GLY A 8 5.28 -14.90 5.37
CA GLY A 8 5.97 -14.04 4.39
C GLY A 8 5.55 -14.23 2.93
N TYR A 9 4.67 -15.22 2.67
CA TYR A 9 3.76 -15.23 1.52
C TYR A 9 2.35 -14.92 2.03
N GLU A 10 2.26 -13.71 2.57
CA GLU A 10 1.15 -13.02 3.22
C GLU A 10 -0.21 -13.22 2.50
N TYR A 11 -0.19 -13.62 1.22
CA TYR A 11 -1.33 -13.84 0.32
C TYR A 11 -2.09 -15.13 0.59
N ILE A 12 -1.52 -16.15 1.25
CA ILE A 12 -2.19 -17.46 1.38
C ILE A 12 -3.45 -17.39 2.25
N THR A 13 -3.42 -16.63 3.35
CA THR A 13 -4.59 -16.47 4.23
C THR A 13 -5.69 -15.72 3.50
N THR A 14 -5.35 -14.64 2.79
CA THR A 14 -6.28 -13.88 1.98
C THR A 14 -6.89 -14.74 0.86
N VAL A 15 -6.09 -15.48 0.10
CA VAL A 15 -6.56 -16.38 -0.97
C VAL A 15 -7.49 -17.45 -0.42
N THR A 16 -7.12 -18.07 0.70
CA THR A 16 -7.93 -19.14 1.30
C THR A 16 -9.27 -18.59 1.79
N LEU A 17 -9.25 -17.44 2.46
CA LEU A 17 -10.46 -16.80 2.95
C LEU A 17 -11.34 -16.32 1.78
N PHE A 18 -10.75 -15.82 0.68
CA PHE A 18 -11.50 -15.45 -0.53
C PHE A 18 -12.11 -16.66 -1.23
N ALA A 19 -11.40 -17.79 -1.29
CA ALA A 19 -11.94 -19.04 -1.83
C ALA A 19 -13.12 -19.56 -0.97
N CYS A 20 -12.99 -19.50 0.36
CA CYS A 20 -14.08 -19.79 1.29
C CYS A 20 -15.28 -18.84 1.09
N ALA A 21 -15.03 -17.54 0.88
CA ALA A 21 -16.08 -16.58 0.57
C ALA A 21 -16.82 -16.95 -0.73
N GLY A 22 -16.08 -17.30 -1.78
CA GLY A 22 -16.64 -17.75 -3.06
C GLY A 22 -17.53 -18.99 -2.92
N TYR A 23 -17.10 -19.98 -2.14
CA TYR A 23 -17.93 -21.14 -1.82
C TYR A 23 -19.23 -20.73 -1.12
N VAL A 24 -19.16 -19.89 -0.08
CA VAL A 24 -20.37 -19.48 0.65
C VAL A 24 -21.31 -18.65 -0.24
N PHE A 25 -20.77 -17.74 -1.06
CA PHE A 25 -21.57 -16.98 -2.02
C PHE A 25 -22.27 -17.89 -3.04
N SER A 26 -21.64 -19.00 -3.44
CA SER A 26 -22.25 -19.96 -4.37
C SER A 26 -23.50 -20.67 -3.82
N LEU A 27 -23.73 -20.62 -2.50
CA LEU A 27 -24.90 -21.21 -1.85
C LEU A 27 -26.13 -20.28 -1.84
N ILE A 28 -25.97 -19.01 -2.22
CA ILE A 28 -27.07 -18.05 -2.31
C ILE A 28 -28.07 -18.51 -3.37
N GLY A 29 -29.35 -18.51 -3.02
CA GLY A 29 -30.43 -19.00 -3.89
C GLY A 29 -30.54 -20.52 -3.93
N THR A 30 -29.77 -21.24 -3.10
CA THR A 30 -29.84 -22.69 -2.97
C THR A 30 -30.43 -23.09 -1.61
N ASN A 31 -30.93 -24.33 -1.51
CA ASN A 31 -31.38 -24.90 -0.23
C ASN A 31 -30.23 -25.51 0.59
N HIS A 32 -28.99 -25.39 0.12
CA HIS A 32 -27.83 -25.97 0.78
C HIS A 32 -27.28 -25.03 1.85
N LYS A 33 -26.74 -25.61 2.92
CA LYS A 33 -26.07 -24.87 4.01
C LYS A 33 -24.57 -24.98 3.86
N ALA A 34 -23.85 -23.94 4.25
CA ALA A 34 -22.39 -23.99 4.34
C ALA A 34 -21.93 -25.09 5.29
N ARG A 35 -21.08 -26.00 4.81
CA ARG A 35 -20.54 -27.11 5.60
C ARG A 35 -19.09 -26.86 5.94
N ILE A 36 -18.73 -27.11 7.21
CA ILE A 36 -17.36 -26.93 7.69
C ILE A 36 -16.36 -27.83 6.95
N TYR A 37 -16.76 -29.03 6.53
CA TYR A 37 -15.91 -29.96 5.78
C TYR A 37 -15.52 -29.43 4.40
N ASP A 38 -16.42 -28.70 3.73
CA ASP A 38 -16.14 -28.09 2.43
C ASP A 38 -15.11 -26.95 2.62
N LEU A 39 -15.26 -26.14 3.68
CA LEU A 39 -14.30 -25.09 4.06
C LEU A 39 -12.91 -25.65 4.41
N ILE A 40 -12.85 -26.75 5.17
CA ILE A 40 -11.60 -27.44 5.50
C ILE A 40 -10.94 -27.98 4.23
N SER A 41 -11.72 -28.53 3.31
CA SER A 41 -11.20 -29.06 2.03
C SER A 41 -10.60 -27.96 1.16
N ILE A 42 -11.27 -26.79 1.09
CA ILE A 42 -10.73 -25.59 0.42
C ILE A 42 -9.41 -25.16 1.07
N PHE A 43 -9.36 -25.09 2.39
CA PHE A 43 -8.13 -24.75 3.11
C PHE A 43 -6.98 -25.69 2.78
N ILE A 44 -7.22 -27.02 2.82
CA ILE A 44 -6.20 -28.02 2.48
C ILE A 44 -5.73 -27.84 1.03
N ALA A 45 -6.66 -27.63 0.08
CA ALA A 45 -6.32 -27.41 -1.32
C ALA A 45 -5.45 -26.16 -1.53
N CYS A 46 -5.77 -25.05 -0.85
CA CYS A 46 -4.96 -23.83 -0.89
C CYS A 46 -3.56 -24.04 -0.30
N VAL A 47 -3.43 -24.75 0.83
CA VAL A 47 -2.13 -25.06 1.44
C VAL A 47 -1.28 -25.95 0.53
N VAL A 48 -1.87 -26.98 -0.07
CA VAL A 48 -1.18 -27.86 -1.02
C VAL A 48 -0.74 -27.09 -2.26
N GLY A 49 -1.64 -26.32 -2.89
CA GLY A 49 -1.32 -25.51 -4.06
C GLY A 49 -0.21 -24.49 -3.78
N PHE A 50 -0.27 -23.84 -2.62
CA PHE A 50 0.80 -22.96 -2.15
C PHE A 50 2.14 -23.68 -1.99
N SER A 51 2.15 -24.85 -1.35
CA SER A 51 3.37 -25.64 -1.14
C SER A 51 4.03 -26.02 -2.47
N VAL A 52 3.22 -26.37 -3.48
CA VAL A 52 3.69 -26.65 -4.84
C VAL A 52 4.25 -25.40 -5.50
N ALA A 53 3.56 -24.26 -5.41
CA ALA A 53 4.03 -22.99 -5.97
C ALA A 53 5.38 -22.56 -5.38
N VAL A 54 5.54 -22.69 -4.06
CA VAL A 54 6.82 -22.40 -3.37
C VAL A 54 7.92 -23.35 -3.84
N ALA A 55 7.63 -24.64 -4.00
CA ALA A 55 8.62 -25.61 -4.49
C ALA A 55 9.08 -25.28 -5.92
N ILE A 56 8.15 -24.95 -6.82
CA ILE A 56 8.47 -24.50 -8.18
C ILE A 56 9.31 -23.23 -8.14
N HIS A 57 8.92 -22.24 -7.33
CA HIS A 57 9.66 -20.99 -7.22
C HIS A 57 11.08 -21.18 -6.66
N ALA A 58 11.25 -22.06 -5.67
CA ALA A 58 12.56 -22.41 -5.13
C ALA A 58 13.45 -23.05 -6.19
N VAL A 59 12.90 -23.94 -7.03
CA VAL A 59 13.63 -24.54 -8.18
C VAL A 59 14.00 -23.48 -9.21
N GLN A 60 13.09 -22.54 -9.52
CA GLN A 60 13.39 -21.43 -10.42
C GLN A 60 14.54 -20.56 -9.90
N LEU A 61 14.56 -20.23 -8.60
CA LEU A 61 15.64 -19.46 -7.99
C LEU A 61 16.98 -20.21 -8.06
N ASN A 62 16.97 -21.51 -7.75
CA ASN A 62 18.16 -22.35 -7.83
C ASN A 62 18.71 -22.46 -9.26
N ASN A 63 17.84 -22.53 -10.26
CA ASN A 63 18.26 -22.55 -11.67
C ASN A 63 18.82 -21.20 -12.16
N ILE A 64 18.56 -20.09 -11.46
CA ILE A 64 19.17 -18.78 -11.77
C ILE A 64 20.59 -18.71 -11.19
N ASN A 65 20.79 -19.24 -9.99
CA ASN A 65 22.09 -19.34 -9.33
C ASN A 65 22.02 -20.48 -8.31
N ASP A 66 22.96 -21.43 -8.37
CA ASP A 66 23.00 -22.59 -7.48
C ASP A 66 23.14 -22.22 -5.99
N ALA A 67 23.53 -20.97 -5.68
CA ALA A 67 23.54 -20.42 -4.32
C ALA A 67 22.16 -19.91 -3.84
N TYR A 68 21.16 -19.84 -4.73
CA TYR A 68 19.81 -19.37 -4.44
C TYR A 68 18.82 -20.54 -4.34
N GLY A 69 17.74 -20.35 -3.59
CA GLY A 69 16.74 -21.40 -3.39
C GLY A 69 15.86 -21.11 -2.19
N PHE A 70 15.55 -22.15 -1.40
CA PHE A 70 14.76 -21.98 -0.17
C PHE A 70 15.40 -21.02 0.83
N SER A 71 16.73 -20.97 0.92
CA SER A 71 17.46 -20.03 1.78
C SER A 71 17.17 -18.57 1.40
N THR A 72 17.12 -18.26 0.10
CA THR A 72 16.77 -16.92 -0.40
C THR A 72 15.33 -16.56 -0.06
N ILE A 73 14.40 -17.51 -0.19
CA ILE A 73 13.00 -17.30 0.19
C ILE A 73 12.89 -17.02 1.70
N ILE A 74 13.56 -17.81 2.54
CA ILE A 74 13.56 -17.65 4.00
C ILE A 74 14.17 -16.30 4.40
N ASN A 75 15.34 -15.93 3.86
CA ASN A 75 15.97 -14.63 4.14
C ASN A 75 15.05 -13.46 3.77
N ARG A 76 14.32 -13.56 2.66
CA ARG A 76 13.33 -12.54 2.29
C ARG A 76 12.17 -12.51 3.26
N VAL A 77 11.59 -13.66 3.60
CA VAL A 77 10.53 -13.72 4.60
C VAL A 77 10.99 -13.03 5.88
N GLU A 78 12.20 -13.31 6.37
CA GLU A 78 12.74 -12.70 7.58
C GLU A 78 12.92 -11.18 7.43
N LEU A 79 13.46 -10.71 6.29
CA LEU A 79 13.61 -9.29 6.00
C LEU A 79 12.27 -8.53 5.93
N HIS A 80 11.21 -9.15 5.42
CA HIS A 80 9.89 -8.50 5.27
C HIS A 80 8.96 -8.73 6.48
N THR A 81 9.20 -9.76 7.31
CA THR A 81 8.36 -10.10 8.48
C THR A 81 8.99 -9.83 9.85
N GLY A 82 10.28 -9.46 9.92
CA GLY A 82 10.85 -8.79 11.10
C GLY A 82 12.24 -9.24 11.53
N THR A 83 13.28 -8.66 10.93
CA THR A 83 14.58 -8.43 11.58
C THR A 83 14.89 -6.93 11.61
N ASP A 84 15.24 -6.43 12.80
CA ASP A 84 15.64 -5.08 13.20
C ASP A 84 15.23 -3.92 12.27
N GLY A 85 14.09 -3.31 12.61
CA GLY A 85 13.46 -2.20 11.89
C GLY A 85 14.28 -0.92 11.98
N GLY A 86 15.12 -0.68 10.97
CA GLY A 86 15.77 0.61 10.77
C GLY A 86 14.77 1.75 10.53
N ALA A 87 15.21 2.98 10.82
CA ALA A 87 14.48 4.23 10.62
C ALA A 87 14.00 4.48 9.17
N ASP A 88 14.55 3.75 8.20
CA ASP A 88 14.25 3.87 6.76
C ASP A 88 12.79 3.56 6.40
N TYR A 89 12.08 2.76 7.20
CA TYR A 89 10.70 2.35 6.92
C TYR A 89 9.63 3.31 7.49
N ALA A 90 9.97 4.15 8.46
CA ALA A 90 9.03 5.13 9.02
C ALA A 90 8.79 6.32 8.09
N GLN A 91 9.71 6.58 7.15
CA GLN A 91 9.63 7.72 6.25
C GLN A 91 8.36 7.72 5.40
N GLY A 92 7.94 6.55 4.88
CA GLY A 92 6.70 6.44 4.11
C GLY A 92 5.46 6.82 4.93
N LEU A 93 5.36 6.29 6.15
CA LEU A 93 4.26 6.65 7.07
C LEU A 93 4.30 8.13 7.46
N ILE A 94 5.48 8.66 7.80
CA ILE A 94 5.67 10.08 8.17
C ILE A 94 5.27 10.99 7.01
N GLN A 95 5.62 10.65 5.77
CA GLN A 95 5.21 11.38 4.58
C GLN A 95 3.68 11.44 4.47
N HIS A 96 2.99 10.30 4.61
CA HIS A 96 1.53 10.25 4.61
C HIS A 96 0.89 11.03 5.76
N LEU A 97 1.42 10.91 6.98
CA LEU A 97 0.96 11.68 8.14
C LEU A 97 1.15 13.20 7.95
N SER A 98 2.29 13.63 7.39
CA SER A 98 2.61 15.04 7.15
C SER A 98 1.68 15.74 6.15
N SER A 99 1.05 14.96 5.27
CA SER A 99 0.07 15.47 4.30
C SER A 99 -1.25 15.95 4.95
N ARG A 100 -1.47 15.62 6.24
CA ARG A 100 -2.69 15.96 6.99
C ARG A 100 -2.34 16.71 8.27
N LYS A 101 -3.06 17.80 8.54
CA LYS A 101 -2.88 18.61 9.75
C LYS A 101 -3.27 17.83 11.01
N GLY A 102 -2.59 18.07 12.13
CA GLY A 102 -2.93 17.48 13.42
C GLY A 102 -2.15 16.19 13.77
N ASN A 103 -1.18 15.80 12.94
CA ASN A 103 -0.33 14.63 13.16
C ASN A 103 1.07 14.99 13.70
N GLU A 104 1.31 16.24 14.10
CA GLU A 104 2.65 16.75 14.43
C GLU A 104 3.29 15.99 15.59
N SER A 105 2.53 15.70 16.66
CA SER A 105 3.05 14.92 17.81
C SER A 105 3.27 13.44 17.49
N LEU A 106 2.46 12.86 16.60
CA LEU A 106 2.63 11.48 16.14
C LEU A 106 3.90 11.36 15.30
N ILE A 107 4.13 12.33 14.41
CA ILE A 107 5.36 12.41 13.60
C ILE A 107 6.57 12.57 14.51
N GLU A 108 6.52 13.47 15.49
CA GLU A 108 7.61 13.67 16.46
C GLU A 108 7.92 12.38 17.25
N THR A 109 6.88 11.69 17.72
CA THR A 109 7.02 10.43 18.47
C THR A 109 7.63 9.32 17.61
N LEU A 110 7.12 9.12 16.39
CA LEU A 110 7.60 8.08 15.48
C LEU A 110 8.99 8.38 14.90
N SER A 111 9.36 9.66 14.79
CA SER A 111 10.69 10.09 14.30
C SER A 111 11.77 10.04 15.37
N SER A 112 11.40 10.15 16.65
CA SER A 112 12.36 10.21 17.76
C SER A 112 12.70 8.83 18.34
N ASP A 113 11.72 7.92 18.39
CA ASP A 113 11.93 6.59 18.99
C ASP A 113 10.94 5.55 18.43
N LEU A 114 11.16 5.13 17.18
CA LEU A 114 10.33 4.12 16.49
C LEU A 114 10.34 2.77 17.21
N GLU A 115 11.49 2.37 17.74
CA GLU A 115 11.70 1.05 18.34
C GLU A 115 10.86 0.85 19.60
N SER A 116 10.70 1.88 20.43
CA SER A 116 9.80 1.82 21.59
C SER A 116 8.32 1.97 21.23
N HIS A 117 8.01 2.44 20.01
CA HIS A 117 6.65 2.73 19.53
C HIS A 117 6.16 1.83 18.39
N LYS A 118 6.70 0.60 18.27
CA LYS A 118 6.33 -0.38 17.23
C LYS A 118 4.82 -0.61 17.04
N LEU A 119 4.07 -0.72 18.14
CA LEU A 119 2.61 -0.92 18.07
C LEU A 119 1.88 0.33 17.54
N LEU A 120 2.35 1.51 17.93
CA LEU A 120 1.81 2.77 17.42
C LEU A 120 2.10 2.87 15.91
N PHE A 121 3.33 2.59 15.48
CA PHE A 121 3.70 2.54 14.07
C PHE A 121 2.79 1.58 13.28
N ALA A 122 2.61 0.35 13.75
CA ALA A 122 1.74 -0.65 13.13
C ALA A 122 0.29 -0.14 12.98
N TRP A 123 -0.24 0.45 14.05
CA TRP A 123 -1.60 0.97 14.09
C TRP A 123 -1.82 2.16 13.17
N GLU A 124 -0.91 3.14 13.18
CA GLU A 124 -0.98 4.30 12.29
C GLU A 124 -0.89 3.85 10.82
N SER A 125 0.02 2.93 10.51
CA SER A 125 0.16 2.33 9.17
C SER A 125 -1.12 1.64 8.70
N PHE A 126 -1.77 0.89 9.58
CA PHE A 126 -3.04 0.25 9.31
C PHE A 126 -4.17 1.26 9.07
N LYS A 127 -4.21 2.34 9.85
CA LYS A 127 -5.24 3.38 9.71
C LYS A 127 -5.16 4.10 8.37
N GLU A 128 -3.98 4.25 7.78
CA GLU A 128 -3.81 4.95 6.50
C GLU A 128 -4.64 4.33 5.38
N TYR A 129 -4.85 3.02 5.40
CA TYR A 129 -5.68 2.33 4.41
C TYR A 129 -7.12 2.83 4.36
N PHE A 130 -7.69 3.25 5.49
CA PHE A 130 -9.04 3.76 5.54
C PHE A 130 -9.17 5.14 4.90
N TYR A 131 -8.06 5.88 4.74
CA TYR A 131 -8.02 7.21 4.14
C TYR A 131 -7.66 7.18 2.65
N LEU A 132 -7.11 6.06 2.15
CA LEU A 132 -6.80 5.92 0.74
C LEU A 132 -8.08 6.04 -0.11
N PRO A 133 -8.01 6.70 -1.29
CA PRO A 133 -9.16 6.89 -2.15
C PRO A 133 -9.59 5.56 -2.77
N ALA A 134 -10.83 5.15 -2.53
CA ALA A 134 -11.43 3.95 -3.11
C ALA A 134 -12.14 4.26 -4.44
N LEU A 135 -12.84 5.40 -4.49
CA LEU A 135 -13.48 5.95 -5.68
C LEU A 135 -13.16 7.43 -5.81
N SER A 136 -13.04 7.91 -7.05
CA SER A 136 -12.94 9.33 -7.35
C SER A 136 -14.12 9.73 -8.25
N PHE A 137 -14.85 10.77 -7.85
CA PHE A 137 -16.05 11.25 -8.56
C PHE A 137 -16.08 12.77 -8.57
N PHE A 138 -16.01 13.40 -9.75
CA PHE A 138 -16.01 14.86 -9.93
C PHE A 138 -15.07 15.59 -8.95
N ASN A 139 -13.80 15.18 -8.87
CA ASN A 139 -12.77 15.71 -7.97
C ASN A 139 -13.06 15.52 -6.46
N LYS A 140 -14.05 14.71 -6.09
CA LYS A 140 -14.26 14.25 -4.72
C LYS A 140 -13.78 12.81 -4.60
N GLU A 141 -12.95 12.56 -3.61
CA GLU A 141 -12.44 11.23 -3.29
C GLU A 141 -13.28 10.63 -2.16
N ILE A 142 -13.78 9.40 -2.39
CA ILE A 142 -14.47 8.62 -1.37
C ILE A 142 -13.45 7.61 -0.83
N PRO A 143 -13.08 7.70 0.46
CA PRO A 143 -12.05 6.86 1.03
C PRO A 143 -12.55 5.43 1.31
N PHE A 144 -11.64 4.45 1.38
CA PHE A 144 -11.99 3.05 1.68
C PHE A 144 -12.73 2.88 3.00
N GLY A 145 -12.55 3.78 3.97
CA GLY A 145 -13.18 3.69 5.28
C GLY A 145 -14.69 3.49 5.25
N TRP A 146 -15.39 4.13 4.31
CA TRP A 146 -16.84 3.95 4.15
C TRP A 146 -17.21 2.54 3.67
N PHE A 147 -16.46 2.00 2.73
CA PHE A 147 -16.69 0.67 2.19
C PHE A 147 -16.41 -0.39 3.26
N VAL A 148 -15.31 -0.22 4.01
CA VAL A 148 -14.98 -1.11 5.12
C VAL A 148 -16.08 -1.10 6.18
N LEU A 149 -16.60 0.07 6.56
CA LEU A 149 -17.70 0.18 7.50
C LEU A 149 -18.93 -0.61 7.03
N ILE A 150 -19.34 -0.46 5.76
CA ILE A 150 -20.48 -1.19 5.20
C ILE A 150 -20.25 -2.71 5.19
N SER A 151 -19.06 -3.15 4.78
CA SER A 151 -18.70 -4.58 4.76
C SER A 151 -18.69 -5.17 6.18
N VAL A 152 -18.19 -4.44 7.18
CA VAL A 152 -18.18 -4.86 8.58
C VAL A 152 -19.60 -4.93 9.14
N LEU A 153 -20.44 -3.93 8.90
CA LEU A 153 -21.85 -3.92 9.32
C LEU A 153 -22.62 -5.10 8.73
N THR A 154 -22.39 -5.41 7.46
CA THR A 154 -23.00 -6.57 6.81
C THR A 154 -22.49 -7.87 7.43
N SER A 155 -21.19 -7.99 7.65
CA SER A 155 -20.57 -9.16 8.27
C SER A 155 -21.11 -9.41 9.68
N ALA A 156 -21.40 -8.36 10.45
CA ALA A 156 -21.94 -8.49 11.81
C ALA A 156 -23.29 -9.22 11.88
N ILE A 157 -24.05 -9.29 10.78
CA ILE A 157 -25.32 -10.01 10.72
C ILE A 157 -25.12 -11.51 11.02
N CYS A 158 -24.02 -12.13 10.57
CA CYS A 158 -23.76 -13.54 10.84
C CYS A 158 -23.44 -13.81 12.32
N ILE A 159 -22.87 -12.82 13.03
CA ILE A 159 -22.57 -12.90 14.46
C ILE A 159 -23.84 -12.79 15.31
N ILE A 160 -24.81 -11.99 14.86
CA ILE A 160 -26.07 -11.75 15.58
C ILE A 160 -27.10 -12.86 15.30
N TYR A 161 -26.95 -13.61 14.20
CA TYR A 161 -27.86 -14.70 13.82
C TYR A 161 -28.18 -15.74 14.92
N PRO A 162 -27.24 -16.19 15.77
CA PRO A 162 -27.55 -17.13 16.86
C PRO A 162 -28.48 -16.56 17.93
N VAL A 163 -28.66 -15.23 17.99
CA VAL A 163 -29.53 -14.58 18.96
C VAL A 163 -30.99 -14.82 18.56
N LYS A 164 -31.73 -15.56 19.41
CA LYS A 164 -33.12 -16.00 19.18
C LYS A 164 -34.07 -14.90 18.67
N LYS A 165 -33.88 -13.65 19.14
CA LYS A 165 -34.67 -12.48 18.73
C LYS A 165 -34.53 -12.09 17.25
N PHE A 166 -33.42 -12.45 16.61
CA PHE A 166 -33.06 -12.06 15.25
C PHE A 166 -33.09 -13.21 14.24
N LYS A 167 -33.09 -14.45 14.71
CA LYS A 167 -33.07 -15.67 13.88
C LYS A 167 -34.18 -15.70 12.83
N ASP A 168 -35.40 -15.34 13.22
CA ASP A 168 -36.58 -15.38 12.31
C ASP A 168 -36.63 -14.19 11.34
N LYS A 169 -35.71 -13.23 11.46
CA LYS A 169 -35.63 -12.02 10.62
C LYS A 169 -34.52 -12.07 9.58
N ILE A 170 -33.66 -13.09 9.63
CA ILE A 170 -32.52 -13.24 8.74
C ILE A 170 -32.79 -14.47 7.87
N ASP A 171 -33.02 -14.25 6.59
CA ASP A 171 -33.16 -15.34 5.63
C ASP A 171 -31.80 -16.01 5.36
N SER A 172 -31.85 -17.22 4.77
CA SER A 172 -30.66 -18.02 4.53
C SER A 172 -29.68 -17.36 3.56
N ASP A 173 -30.18 -16.60 2.58
CA ASP A 173 -29.36 -15.94 1.57
C ASP A 173 -28.60 -14.76 2.16
N LEU A 174 -29.25 -13.96 2.99
CA LEU A 174 -28.63 -12.89 3.76
C LEU A 174 -27.58 -13.44 4.73
N LEU A 175 -27.84 -14.59 5.36
CA LEU A 175 -26.86 -15.25 6.22
C LEU A 175 -25.62 -15.70 5.42
N HIS A 176 -25.81 -16.38 4.29
CA HIS A 176 -24.70 -16.80 3.42
C HIS A 176 -23.90 -15.59 2.92
N TYR A 177 -24.59 -14.55 2.44
CA TYR A 177 -23.93 -13.32 2.00
C TYR A 177 -23.11 -12.68 3.13
N SER A 178 -23.67 -12.61 4.35
CA SER A 178 -22.98 -12.03 5.51
C SER A 178 -21.76 -12.85 5.95
N ILE A 179 -21.82 -14.19 5.86
CA ILE A 179 -20.67 -15.06 6.12
C ILE A 179 -19.59 -14.87 5.04
N GLY A 180 -19.97 -14.79 3.76
CA GLY A 180 -19.04 -14.49 2.67
C GLY A 180 -18.36 -13.13 2.84
N CYS A 181 -19.12 -12.10 3.23
CA CYS A 181 -18.58 -10.78 3.60
C CYS A 181 -17.55 -10.89 4.73
N ALA A 182 -17.86 -11.67 5.78
CA ALA A 182 -16.97 -11.86 6.92
C ALA A 182 -15.64 -12.50 6.49
N PHE A 183 -15.68 -13.48 5.58
CA PHE A 183 -14.46 -14.06 5.01
C PHE A 183 -13.64 -13.07 4.18
N ILE A 184 -14.28 -12.22 3.35
CA ILE A 184 -13.58 -11.18 2.60
C ILE A 184 -12.93 -10.17 3.54
N VAL A 185 -13.67 -9.68 4.54
CA VAL A 185 -13.16 -8.73 5.54
C VAL A 185 -11.99 -9.35 6.32
N ALA A 186 -12.13 -10.58 6.80
CA ALA A 186 -11.06 -11.30 7.47
C ALA A 186 -9.85 -11.53 6.54
N GLY A 187 -10.08 -11.82 5.26
CA GLY A 187 -9.03 -12.02 4.26
C GLY A 187 -8.18 -10.77 4.06
N VAL A 188 -8.84 -9.63 3.86
CA VAL A 188 -8.18 -8.33 3.67
C VAL A 188 -7.43 -7.92 4.93
N PHE A 189 -8.01 -8.09 6.12
CA PHE A 189 -7.34 -7.74 7.38
C PHE A 189 -6.28 -8.74 7.85
N SER A 190 -6.36 -10.02 7.47
CA SER A 190 -5.35 -11.01 7.83
C SER A 190 -3.97 -10.63 7.30
N TRP A 191 -3.93 -10.11 6.07
CA TRP A 191 -2.72 -9.56 5.47
C TRP A 191 -2.11 -8.47 6.35
N GLN A 192 -2.95 -7.57 6.85
CA GLN A 192 -2.55 -6.41 7.63
C GLN A 192 -1.95 -6.81 9.00
N ILE A 193 -2.38 -7.94 9.57
CA ILE A 193 -1.83 -8.43 10.84
C ILE A 193 -0.49 -9.15 10.62
N LEU A 194 -0.35 -9.84 9.49
CA LEU A 194 0.83 -10.67 9.20
C LEU A 194 1.98 -9.88 8.57
N ALA A 195 1.67 -8.83 7.80
CA ALA A 195 2.61 -8.05 7.01
C ALA A 195 3.00 -6.70 7.66
N TRP A 196 2.84 -6.54 8.97
CA TRP A 196 2.78 -5.23 9.65
C TRP A 196 3.89 -4.21 9.33
N HIS A 197 5.10 -4.65 8.99
CA HIS A 197 6.17 -3.79 8.45
C HIS A 197 6.03 -3.54 6.94
N HIS A 198 5.85 -4.60 6.16
CA HIS A 198 5.68 -4.58 4.70
C HIS A 198 4.46 -3.73 4.25
N MET A 199 3.50 -3.54 5.13
CA MET A 199 2.34 -2.68 4.92
C MET A 199 2.65 -1.22 4.63
N THR A 200 3.72 -0.65 5.18
CA THR A 200 4.03 0.78 4.96
C THR A 200 4.76 1.03 3.65
N ILE A 201 5.41 0.00 3.11
CA ILE A 201 6.19 0.07 1.89
C ILE A 201 5.26 -0.07 0.67
N HIS A 202 4.25 -0.92 0.77
CA HIS A 202 3.40 -1.31 -0.35
C HIS A 202 1.93 -0.90 -0.19
N PHE A 203 1.67 0.36 0.20
CA PHE A 203 0.31 0.93 0.29
C PHE A 203 -0.54 0.67 -0.97
N HIS A 204 0.08 0.69 -2.15
CA HIS A 204 -0.60 0.47 -3.44
C HIS A 204 -1.03 -0.99 -3.66
N LEU A 205 -0.16 -1.98 -3.41
CA LEU A 205 -0.50 -3.41 -3.53
C LEU A 205 -1.56 -3.80 -2.49
N ASN A 206 -1.45 -3.26 -1.29
CA ASN A 206 -2.39 -3.53 -0.22
C ASN A 206 -3.75 -2.85 -0.49
N GLY A 207 -3.75 -1.67 -1.11
CA GLY A 207 -4.96 -1.03 -1.62
C GLY A 207 -5.71 -1.88 -2.66
N GLN A 208 -5.02 -2.74 -3.42
CA GLN A 208 -5.68 -3.66 -4.36
C GLN A 208 -6.54 -4.71 -3.64
N LEU A 209 -6.11 -5.21 -2.48
CA LEU A 209 -6.92 -6.15 -1.69
C LEU A 209 -8.23 -5.49 -1.21
N PHE A 210 -8.17 -4.22 -0.81
CA PHE A 210 -9.36 -3.44 -0.46
C PHE A 210 -10.22 -3.18 -1.70
N ALA A 211 -9.62 -2.86 -2.85
CA ALA A 211 -10.34 -2.59 -4.10
C ALA A 211 -11.03 -3.82 -4.68
N TYR A 212 -10.41 -5.01 -4.63
CA TYR A 212 -10.99 -6.24 -5.17
C TYR A 212 -11.87 -6.99 -4.19
N GLY A 213 -11.60 -6.89 -2.88
CA GLY A 213 -12.39 -7.53 -1.84
C GLY A 213 -13.49 -6.63 -1.29
N ILE A 214 -13.09 -5.55 -0.61
CA ILE A 214 -14.01 -4.71 0.18
C ILE A 214 -14.98 -3.93 -0.71
N VAL A 215 -14.50 -3.26 -1.76
CA VAL A 215 -15.33 -2.36 -2.57
C VAL A 215 -16.53 -3.07 -3.22
N PRO A 216 -16.38 -4.21 -3.93
CA PRO A 216 -17.50 -4.90 -4.56
C PRO A 216 -18.54 -5.37 -3.54
N VAL A 217 -18.07 -5.96 -2.43
CA VAL A 217 -18.93 -6.44 -1.35
C VAL A 217 -19.69 -5.29 -0.72
N ALA A 218 -19.02 -4.17 -0.41
CA ALA A 218 -19.67 -3.00 0.16
C ALA A 218 -20.74 -2.41 -0.78
N MET A 219 -20.48 -2.34 -2.08
CA MET A 219 -21.45 -1.84 -3.06
C MET A 219 -22.70 -2.73 -3.15
N ILE A 220 -22.53 -4.05 -3.20
CA ILE A 220 -23.66 -5.00 -3.17
C ILE A 220 -24.41 -4.91 -1.82
N SER A 221 -23.67 -4.77 -0.72
CA SER A 221 -24.23 -4.60 0.62
C SER A 221 -25.13 -3.38 0.75
N ILE A 222 -24.79 -2.24 0.12
CA ILE A 222 -25.67 -1.07 0.12
C ILE A 222 -27.04 -1.42 -0.47
N GLY A 223 -27.06 -2.07 -1.65
CA GLY A 223 -28.29 -2.50 -2.30
C GLY A 223 -29.10 -3.46 -1.42
N LEU A 224 -28.43 -4.43 -0.78
CA LEU A 224 -29.07 -5.39 0.13
C LEU A 224 -29.65 -4.72 1.38
N LEU A 225 -28.91 -3.81 2.01
CA LEU A 225 -29.35 -3.09 3.21
C LEU A 225 -30.55 -2.18 2.89
N ILE A 226 -30.52 -1.46 1.76
CA ILE A 226 -31.65 -0.66 1.29
C ILE A 226 -32.87 -1.54 1.04
N ASN A 227 -32.72 -2.65 0.30
CA ASN A 227 -33.81 -3.58 0.02
C ASN A 227 -34.45 -4.12 1.29
N ASN A 228 -33.65 -4.50 2.29
CA ASN A 228 -34.14 -5.00 3.57
C ASN A 228 -34.90 -3.94 4.38
N VAL A 229 -34.46 -2.68 4.34
CA VAL A 229 -35.19 -1.57 4.94
C VAL A 229 -36.52 -1.34 4.22
N CYS A 230 -36.51 -1.29 2.88
CA CYS A 230 -37.71 -1.06 2.07
C CYS A 230 -38.77 -2.17 2.23
N LYS A 231 -38.35 -3.45 2.27
CA LYS A 231 -39.24 -4.60 2.58
C LYS A 231 -40.02 -4.38 3.89
N ARG A 232 -39.38 -3.77 4.88
CA ARG A 232 -39.98 -3.51 6.19
C ARG A 232 -41.01 -2.38 6.19
N PHE A 233 -40.99 -1.53 5.16
CA PHE A 233 -41.89 -0.38 5.01
C PHE A 233 -42.95 -0.56 3.90
N HIS A 234 -43.12 -1.78 3.35
CA HIS A 234 -44.14 -2.11 2.34
C HIS A 234 -44.15 -1.21 1.09
N ALA A 235 -42.99 -0.70 0.67
CA ALA A 235 -42.86 0.04 -0.59
C ALA A 235 -42.91 -0.92 -1.79
N ASP A 236 -43.56 -0.51 -2.89
CA ASP A 236 -43.84 -1.36 -4.06
C ASP A 236 -42.58 -2.06 -4.62
N HIS A 237 -42.64 -3.39 -4.66
CA HIS A 237 -41.48 -4.28 -4.77
C HIS A 237 -40.76 -4.26 -6.13
N ASP A 238 -41.46 -3.89 -7.20
CA ASP A 238 -41.03 -4.21 -8.57
C ASP A 238 -40.20 -3.09 -9.24
N LEU A 239 -40.46 -1.82 -8.89
CA LEU A 239 -39.71 -0.66 -9.42
C LEU A 239 -38.42 -0.39 -8.63
N LEU A 240 -38.39 -0.77 -7.35
CA LEU A 240 -37.37 -0.38 -6.38
C LEU A 240 -36.22 -1.38 -6.20
N THR A 241 -36.39 -2.64 -6.58
CA THR A 241 -35.32 -3.66 -6.49
C THR A 241 -34.51 -3.76 -7.78
N LYS A 242 -35.15 -3.58 -8.93
CA LYS A 242 -34.51 -3.63 -10.25
C LYS A 242 -33.71 -2.37 -10.55
N THR A 243 -34.20 -1.19 -10.17
CA THR A 243 -33.63 0.10 -10.63
C THR A 243 -32.34 0.50 -9.91
N PRO A 244 -32.21 0.47 -8.57
CA PRO A 244 -30.97 0.89 -7.88
C PRO A 244 -29.83 -0.09 -8.05
N VAL A 245 -30.10 -1.41 -8.02
CA VAL A 245 -29.07 -2.43 -8.25
C VAL A 245 -28.55 -2.36 -9.68
N PHE A 246 -29.44 -2.19 -10.67
CA PHE A 246 -29.05 -2.00 -12.07
C PHE A 246 -28.31 -0.67 -12.29
N ILE A 247 -28.72 0.43 -11.66
CA ILE A 247 -28.02 1.72 -11.71
C ILE A 247 -26.64 1.64 -11.04
N ILE A 248 -26.51 0.98 -9.88
CA ILE A 248 -25.24 0.82 -9.18
C ILE A 248 -24.30 -0.08 -10.01
N VAL A 249 -24.79 -1.20 -10.55
CA VAL A 249 -24.00 -2.10 -11.39
C VAL A 249 -23.55 -1.40 -12.69
N ILE A 250 -24.45 -0.68 -13.37
CA ILE A 250 -24.09 0.10 -14.57
C ILE A 250 -23.15 1.27 -14.23
N ALA A 251 -23.36 1.96 -13.10
CA ALA A 251 -22.46 3.01 -12.64
C ALA A 251 -21.08 2.43 -12.31
N CYS A 252 -20.99 1.25 -11.69
CA CYS A 252 -19.72 0.57 -11.43
C CYS A 252 -19.01 0.16 -12.73
N ILE A 253 -19.72 -0.37 -13.72
CA ILE A 253 -19.16 -0.70 -15.04
C ILE A 253 -18.68 0.57 -15.76
N TYR A 254 -19.50 1.63 -15.75
CA TYR A 254 -19.18 2.90 -16.38
C TYR A 254 -18.01 3.62 -15.70
N LEU A 255 -17.96 3.63 -14.36
CA LEU A 255 -16.87 4.20 -13.56
C LEU A 255 -15.57 3.41 -13.74
N SER A 256 -15.63 2.08 -13.85
CA SER A 256 -14.45 1.24 -14.11
C SER A 256 -13.90 1.47 -15.53
N LEU A 257 -14.76 1.78 -16.50
CA LEU A 257 -14.37 2.09 -17.89
C LEU A 257 -13.93 3.56 -18.09
N ALA A 258 -14.42 4.51 -17.30
CA ALA A 258 -14.12 5.94 -17.45
C ALA A 258 -12.86 6.42 -16.69
N ASN A 259 -12.45 5.71 -15.63
CA ASN A 259 -11.35 6.14 -14.76
C ASN A 259 -9.94 6.18 -15.40
N PRO A 260 -9.59 5.42 -16.47
CA PRO A 260 -8.27 5.56 -17.10
C PRO A 260 -8.04 6.92 -17.78
N PHE A 261 -9.10 7.70 -18.06
CA PHE A 261 -9.03 8.81 -19.02
C PHE A 261 -9.12 10.22 -18.41
N THR A 262 -9.34 10.38 -17.10
CA THR A 262 -9.61 11.72 -16.50
C THR A 262 -8.63 12.21 -15.45
N ARG A 263 -7.55 11.47 -15.13
CA ARG A 263 -6.47 12.01 -14.27
C ARG A 263 -5.31 12.54 -15.10
N SER A 264 -5.36 13.83 -15.42
CA SER A 264 -4.14 14.63 -15.67
C SER A 264 -3.78 15.38 -14.39
N ILE A 265 -3.35 14.66 -13.35
CA ILE A 265 -2.67 15.35 -12.24
C ILE A 265 -1.29 15.69 -12.77
N SER A 266 -1.02 16.98 -12.93
CA SER A 266 0.33 17.44 -13.19
C SER A 266 1.18 17.08 -11.98
N ILE A 267 2.30 16.39 -12.21
CA ILE A 267 3.29 16.02 -11.20
C ILE A 267 3.72 17.22 -10.34
N THR A 268 3.53 18.46 -10.83
CA THR A 268 3.76 19.72 -10.11
C THR A 268 2.84 19.98 -8.90
N ASP A 269 1.63 19.42 -8.83
CA ASP A 269 0.69 19.71 -7.73
C ASP A 269 1.06 18.99 -6.42
N SER A 270 1.86 17.92 -6.51
CA SER A 270 2.47 17.23 -5.37
C SER A 270 3.62 18.01 -4.72
N PHE A 271 4.13 19.07 -5.37
CA PHE A 271 5.27 19.85 -4.87
C PHE A 271 4.87 20.95 -3.87
N GLN A 272 3.60 21.34 -3.78
CA GLN A 272 3.20 22.53 -3.00
C GLN A 272 3.15 22.31 -1.47
N SER A 273 3.40 21.10 -0.95
CA SER A 273 3.42 20.85 0.50
C SER A 273 4.79 21.05 1.16
N PHE A 274 5.90 21.07 0.40
CA PHE A 274 7.25 21.02 0.99
C PHE A 274 8.04 22.34 1.01
N SER A 275 7.49 23.44 0.48
CA SER A 275 8.20 24.72 0.48
C SER A 275 7.28 25.88 0.87
N LYS A 276 6.76 25.86 2.11
CA LYS A 276 6.31 27.10 2.75
C LYS A 276 7.48 27.70 3.53
N ARG A 277 8.31 28.47 2.80
CA ARG A 277 9.43 29.29 3.28
C ARG A 277 10.50 28.50 4.04
N GLY A 278 11.52 28.01 3.34
CA GLY A 278 12.62 27.33 3.99
C GLY A 278 13.90 27.39 3.16
N ILE A 279 14.89 28.09 3.71
CA ILE A 279 16.35 27.94 3.54
C ILE A 279 16.82 27.45 2.16
N GLU A 280 17.53 28.31 1.44
CA GLU A 280 18.23 27.99 0.17
C GLU A 280 19.20 26.83 0.41
N VAL A 281 19.12 25.78 -0.40
CA VAL A 281 20.03 24.63 -0.35
C VAL A 281 20.97 24.72 -1.55
N ILE A 282 22.26 24.65 -1.27
CA ILE A 282 23.32 24.57 -2.28
C ILE A 282 23.86 23.15 -2.26
N GLY A 283 24.04 22.54 -3.41
CA GLY A 283 24.66 21.22 -3.50
C GLY A 283 25.39 21.01 -4.80
N HIS A 284 26.07 19.88 -4.89
CA HIS A 284 26.79 19.42 -6.06
C HIS A 284 26.74 17.90 -6.12
N VAL A 285 26.59 17.35 -7.32
CA VAL A 285 26.70 15.91 -7.56
C VAL A 285 28.13 15.60 -7.99
N ASP A 286 28.86 14.85 -7.17
CA ASP A 286 30.21 14.42 -7.50
C ASP A 286 30.18 13.34 -8.60
N GLN A 287 29.18 12.45 -8.54
CA GLN A 287 29.08 11.33 -9.46
C GLN A 287 27.64 10.91 -9.70
N ALA A 288 27.33 10.61 -10.97
CA ALA A 288 26.12 9.89 -11.37
C ALA A 288 26.51 8.70 -12.25
N ILE A 289 26.32 7.48 -11.73
CA ILE A 289 26.57 6.21 -12.43
C ILE A 289 25.24 5.57 -12.77
N ILE A 290 25.14 5.06 -14.00
CA ILE A 290 24.02 4.22 -14.44
C ILE A 290 24.60 2.85 -14.73
N SER A 291 24.10 1.83 -14.05
CA SER A 291 24.48 0.43 -14.25
C SER A 291 23.25 -0.42 -14.53
N PRO A 292 23.41 -1.61 -15.14
CA PRO A 292 22.32 -2.57 -15.22
C PRO A 292 21.80 -2.89 -13.81
N GLY A 293 20.51 -2.64 -13.58
CA GLY A 293 19.84 -2.94 -12.32
C GLY A 293 19.34 -4.39 -12.29
N SER A 294 19.31 -4.97 -11.09
CA SER A 294 18.86 -6.35 -10.87
C SER A 294 17.50 -6.43 -10.16
N ASN A 295 16.64 -5.42 -10.34
CA ASN A 295 15.33 -5.39 -9.72
C ASN A 295 14.48 -6.56 -10.23
N GLU A 296 14.05 -7.42 -9.32
CA GLU A 296 13.40 -8.67 -9.68
C GLU A 296 11.99 -8.52 -10.22
N LEU A 297 11.28 -7.45 -9.82
CA LEU A 297 9.94 -7.14 -10.32
C LEU A 297 10.01 -6.82 -11.81
N ASN A 298 10.91 -5.92 -12.19
CA ASN A 298 11.12 -5.54 -13.59
C ASN A 298 11.70 -6.69 -14.41
N ARG A 299 12.60 -7.49 -13.82
CA ARG A 299 13.13 -8.72 -14.43
C ARG A 299 12.01 -9.74 -14.70
N GLY A 300 11.08 -9.92 -13.75
CA GLY A 300 9.93 -10.81 -13.89
C GLY A 300 8.95 -10.34 -14.96
N LEU A 301 8.92 -9.04 -15.26
CA LEU A 301 8.14 -8.44 -16.34
C LEU A 301 8.87 -8.42 -17.69
N GLY A 302 10.12 -8.93 -17.77
CA GLY A 302 10.94 -8.89 -18.98
C GLY A 302 11.39 -7.48 -19.37
N VAL A 303 11.40 -6.54 -18.43
CA VAL A 303 11.78 -5.15 -18.64
C VAL A 303 13.21 -4.94 -18.16
N GLU A 304 14.08 -4.41 -19.02
CA GLU A 304 15.43 -3.98 -18.63
C GLU A 304 15.35 -2.99 -17.47
N THR A 305 16.28 -3.05 -16.51
CA THR A 305 16.31 -2.11 -15.38
C THR A 305 17.63 -1.37 -15.39
N SER A 306 17.58 -0.07 -15.12
CA SER A 306 18.76 0.76 -14.89
C SER A 306 18.84 1.09 -13.40
N ARG A 307 19.93 0.71 -12.73
CA ARG A 307 20.27 1.19 -11.39
C ARG A 307 21.01 2.51 -11.52
N ILE A 308 20.54 3.51 -10.79
CA ILE A 308 21.13 4.84 -10.77
C ILE A 308 21.76 5.04 -9.41
N TYR A 309 23.02 5.43 -9.40
CA TYR A 309 23.78 5.77 -8.22
C TYR A 309 24.23 7.22 -8.33
N ILE A 310 23.83 8.04 -7.37
CA ILE A 310 24.18 9.46 -7.30
C ILE A 310 24.89 9.70 -5.97
N SER A 311 26.07 10.30 -6.01
CA SER A 311 26.75 10.77 -4.82
C SER A 311 27.11 12.25 -4.96
N GLY A 312 27.16 12.94 -3.83
CA GLY A 312 27.39 14.38 -3.83
C GLY A 312 27.41 14.96 -2.44
N TRP A 313 27.26 16.28 -2.38
CA TRP A 313 27.08 17.01 -1.14
C TRP A 313 26.02 18.11 -1.26
N ALA A 314 25.40 18.46 -0.15
CA ALA A 314 24.48 19.59 -0.04
C ALA A 314 24.56 20.27 1.32
N VAL A 315 24.27 21.57 1.35
CA VAL A 315 24.35 22.43 2.52
C VAL A 315 23.18 23.42 2.52
N ALA A 316 22.62 23.69 3.69
CA ALA A 316 21.56 24.68 3.87
C ALA A 316 22.17 26.05 4.18
N LYS A 317 21.76 27.09 3.43
CA LYS A 317 22.31 28.44 3.53
C LYS A 317 21.49 29.28 4.52
N GLY A 318 21.90 29.32 5.78
CA GLY A 318 21.25 30.09 6.84
C GLY A 318 21.88 29.91 8.22
N LYS A 319 21.46 30.70 9.21
CA LYS A 319 21.86 30.50 10.62
C LYS A 319 21.03 29.38 11.24
N GLY A 320 21.63 28.20 11.41
CA GLY A 320 21.06 27.05 12.08
C GLY A 320 21.47 25.75 11.39
N ASP A 321 21.77 24.71 12.17
CA ASP A 321 22.08 23.36 11.68
C ASP A 321 20.81 22.69 11.14
N VAL A 322 20.27 23.18 10.01
CA VAL A 322 19.13 22.54 9.34
C VAL A 322 19.65 21.59 8.29
N SER A 323 19.28 20.31 8.40
CA SER A 323 19.65 19.29 7.42
C SER A 323 19.05 19.62 6.04
N PRO A 324 19.88 19.75 5.00
CA PRO A 324 19.41 20.03 3.64
C PRO A 324 18.64 18.83 3.09
N LYS A 325 17.71 19.11 2.17
CA LYS A 325 16.94 18.10 1.44
C LYS A 325 17.07 18.32 -0.06
N LEU A 326 17.29 17.24 -0.80
CA LEU A 326 17.31 17.22 -2.25
C LEU A 326 16.25 16.25 -2.78
N PHE A 327 15.80 16.45 -4.02
CA PHE A 327 14.85 15.57 -4.68
C PHE A 327 15.45 15.03 -5.98
N VAL A 328 15.35 13.73 -6.20
CA VAL A 328 15.82 13.11 -7.44
C VAL A 328 14.63 12.90 -8.37
N VAL A 329 14.74 13.44 -9.58
CA VAL A 329 13.75 13.33 -10.64
C VAL A 329 14.34 12.53 -11.80
N ILE A 330 13.61 11.53 -12.27
CA ILE A 330 14.02 10.69 -13.40
C ILE A 330 12.88 10.64 -14.41
N LYS A 331 13.17 10.94 -15.69
CA LYS A 331 12.18 11.04 -16.78
C LYS A 331 10.97 11.93 -16.41
N GLY A 332 11.22 12.99 -15.64
CA GLY A 332 10.20 13.93 -15.19
C GLY A 332 9.37 13.50 -13.96
N GLY A 333 9.60 12.31 -13.40
CA GLY A 333 8.97 11.85 -12.15
C GLY A 333 9.93 11.87 -10.96
N ILE A 334 9.47 12.29 -9.78
CA ILE A 334 10.28 12.19 -8.55
C ILE A 334 10.39 10.72 -8.16
N VAL A 335 11.61 10.26 -7.88
CA VAL A 335 11.89 8.88 -7.45
C VAL A 335 12.35 8.77 -6.01
N GLY A 336 12.79 9.87 -5.41
CA GLY A 336 13.24 9.86 -4.02
C GLY A 336 13.66 11.23 -3.50
N GLU A 337 13.76 11.30 -2.18
CA GLU A 337 14.31 12.42 -1.42
C GLU A 337 15.67 12.00 -0.86
N ILE A 338 16.63 12.91 -0.84
CA ILE A 338 17.96 12.72 -0.25
C ILE A 338 18.09 13.64 0.94
N SER A 339 18.40 13.07 2.10
CA SER A 339 18.87 13.78 3.28
C SER A 339 20.34 13.42 3.50
N PRO A 340 21.29 14.35 3.39
CA PRO A 340 22.70 14.07 3.62
C PRO A 340 22.95 13.51 5.02
N ASP A 341 23.68 12.40 5.06
CA ASP A 341 23.95 11.55 6.22
C ASP A 341 25.44 11.19 6.34
N ILE A 342 26.27 11.67 5.40
CA ILE A 342 27.72 11.46 5.41
C ILE A 342 28.41 12.77 5.81
N GLU A 343 29.37 12.67 6.73
CA GLU A 343 30.24 13.79 7.07
C GLU A 343 31.32 13.97 5.99
N ARG A 344 31.33 15.14 5.33
CA ARG A 344 32.43 15.57 4.46
C ARG A 344 33.17 16.77 5.03
N ASP A 345 34.37 16.52 5.54
CA ASP A 345 35.22 17.52 6.19
C ASP A 345 35.62 18.69 5.28
N ASP A 346 35.84 18.40 3.99
CA ASP A 346 36.24 19.40 3.01
C ASP A 346 35.13 20.42 2.75
N VAL A 347 33.88 19.95 2.68
CA VAL A 347 32.67 20.77 2.56
C VAL A 347 32.40 21.51 3.89
N LYS A 348 32.51 20.84 5.04
CA LYS A 348 32.34 21.46 6.38
C LYS A 348 33.29 22.64 6.57
N LYS A 349 34.56 22.47 6.21
CA LYS A 349 35.59 23.50 6.34
C LYS A 349 35.32 24.70 5.42
N PHE A 350 34.89 24.46 4.18
CA PHE A 350 34.61 25.50 3.21
C PHE A 350 33.38 26.34 3.59
N TYR A 351 32.28 25.68 3.97
CA TYR A 351 31.02 26.34 4.32
C TYR A 351 30.86 26.68 5.81
N LYS A 352 31.87 26.39 6.64
CA LYS A 352 31.90 26.66 8.10
C LYS A 352 30.72 26.05 8.85
N ILE A 353 30.38 24.82 8.49
CA ILE A 353 29.31 24.02 9.10
C ILE A 353 29.84 23.42 10.40
N LYS A 354 29.06 23.47 11.48
CA LYS A 354 29.49 22.98 12.79
C LYS A 354 29.08 21.54 13.04
N ASN A 355 27.79 21.20 12.87
CA ASN A 355 27.26 19.91 13.34
C ASN A 355 26.29 19.21 12.36
N SER A 356 26.39 19.45 11.04
CA SER A 356 25.51 18.78 10.06
C SER A 356 26.27 17.92 9.07
N ASP A 357 25.77 16.71 8.83
CA ASP A 357 26.13 15.90 7.69
C ASP A 357 25.74 16.61 6.40
N ASN A 358 26.51 16.36 5.35
CA ASN A 358 26.46 17.18 4.14
C ASN A 358 26.87 16.41 2.89
N GLY A 359 27.47 15.24 3.00
CA GLY A 359 27.61 14.27 1.91
C GLY A 359 26.38 13.37 1.82
N PHE A 360 26.09 12.89 0.61
CA PHE A 360 25.00 11.96 0.38
C PHE A 360 25.34 10.90 -0.66
N VAL A 361 24.62 9.79 -0.56
CA VAL A 361 24.56 8.73 -1.57
C VAL A 361 23.08 8.37 -1.79
N PHE A 362 22.70 8.21 -3.04
CA PHE A 362 21.36 7.81 -3.45
C PHE A 362 21.45 6.70 -4.48
N SER A 363 20.67 5.63 -4.28
CA SER A 363 20.57 4.52 -5.22
C SER A 363 19.11 4.21 -5.51
N TYR A 364 18.74 4.11 -6.79
CA TYR A 364 17.37 3.80 -7.18
C TYR A 364 17.31 2.98 -8.48
N ASP A 365 16.42 2.01 -8.55
CA ASP A 365 16.21 1.16 -9.72
C ASP A 365 15.03 1.67 -10.56
N VAL A 366 15.26 1.93 -11.83
CA VAL A 366 14.25 2.44 -12.77
C VAL A 366 14.01 1.46 -13.90
N PRO A 367 12.74 1.15 -14.24
CA PRO A 367 12.43 0.33 -15.41
C PRO A 367 12.78 1.06 -16.72
N GLY A 368 13.39 0.31 -17.64
CA GLY A 368 13.86 0.73 -18.94
C GLY A 368 15.29 1.29 -18.94
N ALA A 369 15.80 1.55 -20.13
CA ALA A 369 17.06 2.26 -20.32
C ALA A 369 16.91 3.74 -19.90
N ILE A 370 17.86 4.20 -19.08
CA ILE A 370 17.97 5.58 -18.62
C ILE A 370 19.34 6.14 -19.02
N THR A 371 19.38 7.42 -19.36
CA THR A 371 20.61 8.17 -19.61
C THR A 371 20.79 9.27 -18.56
N LYS A 372 22.00 9.83 -18.43
CA LYS A 372 22.25 10.94 -17.50
C LYS A 372 21.32 12.14 -17.71
N LYS A 373 20.90 12.39 -18.97
CA LYS A 373 20.00 13.50 -19.32
C LYS A 373 18.60 13.35 -18.74
N ASP A 374 18.21 12.14 -18.39
CA ASP A 374 16.91 11.84 -17.80
C ASP A 374 16.90 12.08 -16.30
N ILE A 375 18.06 12.29 -15.66
CA ILE A 375 18.25 12.45 -14.22
C ILE A 375 18.39 13.93 -13.91
N LYS A 376 17.66 14.40 -12.89
CA LYS A 376 17.81 15.73 -12.32
C LYS A 376 17.82 15.64 -10.80
N VAL A 377 18.67 16.42 -10.16
CA VAL A 377 18.64 16.61 -8.71
C VAL A 377 18.16 18.02 -8.44
N LEU A 378 17.13 18.18 -7.62
CA LEU A 378 16.51 19.46 -7.32
C LEU A 378 16.74 19.84 -5.85
N ALA A 379 17.09 21.09 -5.60
CA ALA A 379 17.33 21.67 -4.28
C ALA A 379 16.39 22.87 -4.06
N SER A 380 16.03 23.18 -2.81
CA SER A 380 15.22 24.38 -2.50
C SER A 380 15.97 25.66 -2.86
N ASP A 381 15.32 26.58 -3.58
CA ASP A 381 15.91 27.88 -3.93
C ASP A 381 15.75 28.95 -2.83
N GLY A 382 15.10 28.60 -1.71
CA GLY A 382 14.80 29.51 -0.60
C GLY A 382 13.73 30.57 -0.88
N LYS A 383 13.20 30.64 -2.12
CA LYS A 383 12.17 31.58 -2.58
C LYS A 383 10.81 30.91 -2.79
N GLY A 384 10.68 29.63 -2.45
CA GLY A 384 9.47 28.85 -2.65
C GLY A 384 9.50 27.96 -3.90
N GLY A 385 10.64 27.90 -4.60
CA GLY A 385 10.86 27.06 -5.78
C GLY A 385 12.04 26.10 -5.59
N TYR A 386 12.47 25.50 -6.69
CA TYR A 386 13.59 24.56 -6.74
C TYR A 386 14.59 24.95 -7.83
N SER A 387 15.87 24.74 -7.56
CA SER A 387 16.95 24.84 -8.53
C SER A 387 17.53 23.46 -8.85
N GLU A 388 17.95 23.27 -10.09
CA GLU A 388 18.65 22.06 -10.51
C GLU A 388 20.09 22.10 -10.00
N VAL A 389 20.52 21.03 -9.32
CA VAL A 389 21.90 20.79 -8.94
C VAL A 389 22.62 20.18 -10.12
N GLU A 390 23.77 20.75 -10.47
CA GLU A 390 24.55 20.34 -11.62
C GLU A 390 25.05 18.89 -11.47
N ILE A 391 24.87 18.10 -12.54
CA ILE A 391 25.34 16.72 -12.66
C ILE A 391 26.44 16.68 -13.73
N PRO A 392 27.63 16.13 -13.42
CA PRO A 392 28.76 16.08 -14.36
C PRO A 392 28.62 15.04 -15.49
#